data_AF-A0A3D0YRD6-F1
#
_entry.id   AF-A0A3D0YRD6-F1
#
_cell.length_a   1.000
_cell.length_b   1.000
_cell.length_c   1.000
_cell.angle_alpha   90.00
_cell.angle_beta   90.00
_cell.angle_gamma   90.00
#
_symmetry.space_group_name_H-M   'P 1'
#
loop_
_entity.id
_entity.type
_entity.pdbx_description
1 polymer ?
#
loop_
_entity_poly.entity_id
_entity_poly.type
_entity_poly.pdbx_seq_one_letter_code
_entity_poly.pdbx_strand_id
1 'polypeptide(L)'
;MHSQDISLDAISKVEGHAKLDLRIRDGKVEHVHYQIQEYKRFFSKAVEGKPLVAIPPLLSRICGTCSNAHIMCAIEACENAIGLQPSLQTMDLRHLTMYGLNIRDHALHLYIFVMPDLYNKDNFLSFDENDEEQHQHLHDCFEIKAAGNYLAQIVAGRSVHATFPTLGGFNHLPSKEEIEEAVRKLEAARPAALRCIATFERC
;
A
#
# COMPACT_ATOMS: atom_id res chain seq x y z
N MET A 1 -34.86 11.44 23.09
CA MET A 1 -33.73 11.94 22.25
C MET A 1 -32.45 11.43 22.88
N HIS A 2 -31.63 10.67 22.14
CA HIS A 2 -30.50 9.94 22.71
C HIS A 2 -29.26 10.84 22.87
N SER A 3 -28.62 10.76 24.04
CA SER A 3 -27.35 11.41 24.33
C SER A 3 -26.34 10.35 24.75
N GLN A 4 -25.17 10.33 24.11
CA GLN A 4 -24.10 9.36 24.37
C GLN A 4 -22.72 9.99 24.15
N ASP A 5 -21.75 9.55 24.93
CA ASP A 5 -20.32 9.81 24.71
C ASP A 5 -19.68 8.47 24.35
N ILE A 6 -19.03 8.40 23.19
CA ILE A 6 -18.42 7.18 22.65
C ILE A 6 -16.94 7.44 22.46
N SER A 7 -16.10 6.57 23.02
CA SER A 7 -14.67 6.56 22.78
C SER A 7 -14.27 5.24 22.14
N LEU A 8 -13.68 5.32 20.94
CA LEU A 8 -13.05 4.21 20.25
C LEU A 8 -11.55 4.33 20.45
N ASP A 9 -11.00 3.56 21.39
CA ASP A 9 -9.57 3.62 21.74
C ASP A 9 -8.67 3.07 20.62
N ALA A 10 -9.23 2.32 19.67
CA ALA A 10 -8.54 1.87 18.48
C ALA A 10 -9.48 1.86 17.28
N ILE A 11 -8.97 2.26 16.13
CA ILE A 11 -9.61 2.10 14.82
C ILE A 11 -8.92 0.95 14.11
N SER A 12 -9.69 -0.07 13.72
CA SER A 12 -9.18 -1.24 12.98
C SER A 12 -9.19 -0.98 11.46
N LYS A 13 -8.61 -1.92 10.70
CA LYS A 13 -8.60 -1.88 9.21
C LYS A 13 -7.94 -0.62 8.64
N VAL A 14 -6.93 -0.11 9.35
CA VAL A 14 -6.08 1.01 8.92
C VAL A 14 -4.62 0.67 9.22
N GLU A 15 -3.70 1.38 8.56
CA GLU A 15 -2.29 1.39 8.95
C GLU A 15 -2.06 2.47 10.00
N GLY A 16 -1.23 2.16 10.99
CA GLY A 16 -0.95 3.02 12.13
C GLY A 16 -2.01 2.97 13.24
N HIS A 17 -1.90 3.89 14.19
CA HIS A 17 -2.74 3.92 15.39
C HIS A 17 -3.58 5.19 15.45
N ALA A 18 -4.88 5.02 15.66
CA ALA A 18 -5.80 6.14 15.79
C ALA A 18 -6.92 5.85 16.79
N LYS A 19 -7.40 6.93 17.43
CA LYS A 19 -8.51 6.98 18.39
C LYS A 19 -9.58 7.95 17.89
N LEU A 20 -10.84 7.67 18.19
CA LEU A 20 -11.98 8.55 17.88
C LEU A 20 -12.85 8.80 19.12
N ASP A 21 -13.05 10.07 19.46
CA ASP A 21 -14.00 10.48 20.50
C ASP A 21 -15.20 11.20 19.88
N LEU A 22 -16.40 10.75 20.22
CA LEU A 22 -17.67 11.25 19.70
C LEU A 22 -18.58 11.71 20.85
N ARG A 23 -19.21 12.88 20.69
CA ARG A 23 -20.29 13.36 21.57
C ARG A 23 -21.58 13.50 20.78
N ILE A 24 -22.60 12.80 21.21
CA ILE A 24 -23.94 12.83 20.62
C ILE A 24 -24.90 13.45 21.63
N ARG A 25 -25.64 14.49 21.26
CA ARG A 25 -26.73 15.08 22.05
C ARG A 25 -27.96 15.21 21.18
N ASP A 26 -29.10 14.84 21.72
CA ASP A 26 -30.39 14.90 21.02
C ASP A 26 -30.37 14.27 19.62
N GLY A 27 -29.64 13.15 19.48
CA GLY A 27 -29.46 12.45 18.21
C GLY A 27 -28.57 13.16 17.17
N LYS A 28 -27.91 14.26 17.55
CA LYS A 28 -26.95 14.98 16.71
C LYS A 28 -25.53 14.79 17.22
N VAL A 29 -24.58 14.59 16.31
CA VAL A 29 -23.15 14.59 16.63
C VAL A 29 -22.72 16.04 16.86
N GLU A 30 -22.37 16.39 18.09
CA GLU A 30 -21.89 17.73 18.47
C GLU A 30 -20.37 17.85 18.45
N HIS A 31 -19.66 16.74 18.61
CA HIS A 31 -18.20 16.72 18.65
C HIS A 31 -17.64 15.43 18.05
N VAL A 32 -16.59 15.59 17.26
CA VAL A 32 -15.79 14.52 16.67
C VAL A 32 -14.34 14.89 16.85
N HIS A 33 -13.56 14.05 17.53
CA HIS A 33 -12.12 14.25 17.69
C HIS A 33 -11.38 12.98 17.31
N TYR A 34 -10.75 13.03 16.14
CA TYR A 34 -9.88 11.99 15.61
C TYR A 34 -8.42 12.28 16.00
N GLN A 35 -7.77 11.30 16.60
CA GLN A 35 -6.42 11.42 17.16
C GLN A 35 -5.51 10.35 16.57
N ILE A 36 -4.38 10.76 15.99
CA ILE A 36 -3.31 9.82 15.62
C ILE A 36 -2.46 9.54 16.85
N GLN A 37 -2.43 8.28 17.28
CA GLN A 37 -1.69 7.80 18.46
C GLN A 37 -0.35 7.16 18.10
N GLU A 38 0.33 7.71 17.10
CA GLU A 38 1.67 7.28 16.70
C GLU A 38 2.75 8.09 17.42
N TYR A 39 3.81 7.42 17.88
CA TYR A 39 5.00 8.11 18.36
C TYR A 39 5.80 8.69 17.20
N LYS A 40 6.32 9.90 17.37
CA LYS A 40 7.28 10.48 16.43
C LYS A 40 8.52 9.59 16.38
N ARG A 41 8.78 8.98 15.22
CA ARG A 41 9.96 8.13 14.97
C ARG A 41 11.21 8.89 14.51
N PHE A 42 11.10 10.22 14.37
CA PHE A 42 12.20 11.15 14.09
C PHE A 42 13.05 10.82 12.84
N PHE A 43 12.45 10.23 11.79
CA PHE A 43 13.15 9.88 10.54
C PHE A 43 13.89 11.05 9.89
N SER A 44 13.34 12.27 9.95
CA SER A 44 14.01 13.47 9.42
C SER A 44 15.31 13.79 10.14
N LYS A 45 15.37 13.58 11.47
CA LYS A 45 16.60 13.71 12.25
C LYS A 45 17.55 12.54 12.05
N ALA A 46 17.00 11.33 11.91
CA ALA A 46 17.81 10.12 11.75
C ALA A 46 18.67 10.11 10.47
N VAL A 47 18.27 10.85 9.43
CA VAL A 47 19.00 10.94 8.16
C VAL A 47 19.99 12.10 8.09
N GLU A 48 20.03 13.00 9.07
CA GLU A 48 21.00 14.11 9.09
C GLU A 48 22.44 13.55 9.15
N GLY A 49 23.32 14.09 8.30
CA GLY A 49 24.73 13.66 8.21
C GLY A 49 24.95 12.27 7.59
N LYS A 50 23.90 11.59 7.12
CA LYS A 50 24.05 10.30 6.44
C LYS A 50 24.50 10.49 4.99
N PRO A 51 25.29 9.55 4.44
CA PRO A 51 25.55 9.51 3.00
C PRO A 51 24.24 9.37 2.21
N LEU A 52 24.13 10.05 1.06
CA LEU A 52 22.91 10.03 0.23
C LEU A 52 22.43 8.61 -0.08
N VAL A 53 23.35 7.70 -0.41
CA VAL A 53 23.06 6.28 -0.72
C VAL A 53 22.39 5.53 0.44
N ALA A 54 22.56 5.98 1.69
CA ALA A 54 21.95 5.36 2.86
C ALA A 54 20.53 5.87 3.15
N ILE A 55 20.13 7.00 2.56
CA ILE A 55 18.84 7.66 2.87
C ILE A 55 17.64 6.83 2.40
N PRO A 56 17.55 6.34 1.14
CA PRO A 56 16.39 5.59 0.68
C PRO A 56 16.05 4.34 1.52
N PRO A 57 16.98 3.42 1.83
CA PRO A 57 16.65 2.26 2.65
C PRO A 57 16.25 2.64 4.08
N LEU A 58 16.79 3.72 4.66
CA LEU A 58 16.37 4.21 5.98
C LEU A 58 14.93 4.73 5.96
N LEU A 59 14.59 5.61 5.02
CA LEU A 59 13.25 6.20 4.93
C LEU A 59 12.16 5.20 4.52
N SER A 60 12.54 4.12 3.83
CA SER A 60 11.59 3.04 3.51
C SER A 60 11.00 2.34 4.73
N ARG A 61 11.55 2.56 5.94
CA ARG A 61 11.05 2.04 7.21
C ARG A 61 10.01 2.94 7.87
N ILE A 62 9.64 4.06 7.23
CA ILE A 62 8.53 4.89 7.68
C ILE A 62 7.22 4.09 7.63
N CYS A 63 6.96 3.35 6.56
CA CYS A 63 5.76 2.53 6.45
C CYS A 63 6.09 1.25 5.67
N GLY A 64 5.58 0.10 6.13
CA GLY A 64 5.77 -1.19 5.45
C GLY A 64 4.92 -1.34 4.19
N THR A 65 3.74 -0.70 4.18
CA THR A 65 2.76 -0.76 3.10
C THR A 65 3.27 0.02 1.88
N CYS A 66 3.53 1.32 2.05
CA CYS A 66 4.04 2.20 1.00
C CYS A 66 5.58 2.33 0.97
N SER A 67 6.32 1.33 1.49
CA SER A 67 7.78 1.40 1.63
C SER A 67 8.53 1.73 0.34
N ASN A 68 8.03 1.24 -0.81
CA ASN A 68 8.70 1.46 -2.09
C ASN A 68 8.48 2.88 -2.60
N ALA A 69 7.36 3.51 -2.28
CA ALA A 69 7.13 4.92 -2.55
C ALA A 69 8.12 5.80 -1.78
N HIS A 70 8.39 5.47 -0.50
CA HIS A 70 9.42 6.15 0.28
C HIS A 70 10.81 6.01 -0.35
N ILE A 71 11.16 4.83 -0.88
CA ILE A 71 12.43 4.63 -1.60
C ILE A 71 12.49 5.51 -2.85
N MET A 72 11.45 5.48 -3.70
CA MET A 72 11.42 6.25 -4.94
C MET A 72 11.54 7.75 -4.66
N CYS A 73 10.73 8.26 -3.73
CA CYS A 73 10.76 9.66 -3.31
C CYS A 73 12.13 10.07 -2.76
N ALA A 74 12.75 9.22 -1.92
CA ALA A 74 14.07 9.50 -1.37
C ALA A 74 15.17 9.50 -2.44
N ILE A 75 15.13 8.57 -3.40
CA ILE A 75 16.06 8.53 -4.53
C ILE A 75 15.92 9.80 -5.36
N GLU A 76 14.72 10.17 -5.77
CA GLU A 76 14.47 11.39 -6.56
C GLU A 76 14.95 12.65 -5.83
N ALA A 77 14.68 12.77 -4.53
CA ALA A 77 15.14 13.90 -3.73
C ALA A 77 16.68 13.97 -3.67
N CYS A 78 17.35 12.83 -3.48
CA CYS A 78 18.80 12.76 -3.44
C CYS A 78 19.45 13.07 -4.79
N GLU A 79 18.87 12.59 -5.89
CA GLU A 79 19.34 12.85 -7.25
C GLU A 79 19.20 14.31 -7.63
N ASN A 80 18.05 14.90 -7.32
CA ASN A 80 17.80 16.32 -7.52
C ASN A 80 18.81 17.18 -6.76
N ALA A 81 19.19 16.78 -5.53
CA ALA A 81 20.16 17.52 -4.72
C ALA A 81 21.57 17.55 -5.33
N ILE A 82 21.93 16.58 -6.19
CA ILE A 82 23.24 16.49 -6.84
C ILE A 82 23.19 16.73 -8.35
N GLY A 83 22.02 17.08 -8.90
CA GLY A 83 21.84 17.30 -10.34
C GLY A 83 21.95 16.02 -11.19
N LEU A 84 21.74 14.84 -10.61
CA LEU A 84 21.77 13.58 -11.35
C LEU A 84 20.45 13.40 -12.12
N GLN A 85 20.55 13.07 -13.41
CA GLN A 85 19.37 12.78 -14.25
C GLN A 85 19.35 11.29 -14.61
N PRO A 86 18.28 10.54 -14.27
CA PRO A 86 18.17 9.12 -14.60
C PRO A 86 17.94 8.90 -16.10
N SER A 87 18.33 7.71 -16.60
CA SER A 87 18.03 7.30 -17.97
C SER A 87 16.54 6.97 -18.16
N LEU A 88 16.06 6.94 -19.42
CA LEU A 88 14.69 6.49 -19.73
C LEU A 88 14.40 5.09 -19.20
N GLN A 89 15.34 4.15 -19.36
CA GLN A 89 15.23 2.80 -18.80
C GLN A 89 15.07 2.83 -17.27
N THR A 90 15.80 3.69 -16.57
CA THR A 90 15.67 3.84 -15.12
C THR A 90 14.29 4.35 -14.75
N MET A 91 13.76 5.32 -15.49
CA MET A 91 12.40 5.83 -15.28
C MET A 91 11.34 4.75 -15.49
N ASP A 92 11.48 3.91 -16.52
CA ASP A 92 10.56 2.79 -16.75
C ASP A 92 10.58 1.79 -15.59
N LEU A 93 11.75 1.46 -15.05
CA LEU A 93 11.87 0.58 -13.88
C LEU A 93 11.29 1.21 -12.61
N ARG A 94 11.38 2.54 -12.44
CA ARG A 94 10.70 3.26 -11.35
C ARG A 94 9.19 3.17 -11.49
N HIS A 95 8.66 3.38 -12.70
CA HIS A 95 7.23 3.24 -12.96
C HIS A 95 6.76 1.82 -12.67
N LEU A 96 7.48 0.79 -13.12
CA LEU A 96 7.15 -0.60 -12.83
C LEU A 96 7.21 -0.90 -11.32
N THR A 97 8.18 -0.35 -10.59
CA THR A 97 8.26 -0.44 -9.13
C THR A 97 7.00 0.14 -8.47
N MET A 98 6.57 1.32 -8.91
CA MET A 98 5.37 1.99 -8.40
C MET A 98 4.08 1.28 -8.81
N TYR A 99 3.99 0.70 -10.00
CA TYR A 99 2.84 -0.11 -10.42
C TYR A 99 2.73 -1.38 -9.58
N GLY A 100 3.84 -2.09 -9.34
CA GLY A 100 3.85 -3.24 -8.44
C GLY A 100 3.37 -2.87 -7.03
N LEU A 101 3.80 -1.70 -6.52
CA LEU A 101 3.30 -1.16 -5.25
C LEU A 101 1.80 -0.85 -5.30
N ASN A 102 1.33 -0.09 -6.29
CA ASN A 102 -0.06 0.34 -6.36
C ASN A 102 -1.01 -0.86 -6.47
N ILE A 103 -0.69 -1.85 -7.30
CA ILE A 103 -1.52 -3.05 -7.49
C ILE A 103 -1.69 -3.80 -6.16
N ARG A 104 -0.58 -4.09 -5.46
CA ARG A 104 -0.63 -4.86 -4.21
C ARG A 104 -1.24 -4.09 -3.04
N ASP A 105 -1.06 -2.76 -2.98
CA ASP A 105 -1.58 -1.89 -1.91
C ASP A 105 -3.06 -1.57 -2.13
N HIS A 106 -3.48 -1.30 -3.36
CA HIS A 106 -4.90 -1.08 -3.62
C HIS A 106 -5.70 -2.35 -3.39
N ALA A 107 -5.16 -3.52 -3.72
CA ALA A 107 -5.78 -4.78 -3.31
C ALA A 107 -5.82 -4.96 -1.79
N LEU A 108 -4.75 -4.59 -1.05
CA LEU A 108 -4.78 -4.57 0.43
C LEU A 108 -5.93 -3.69 0.93
N HIS A 109 -5.97 -2.44 0.48
CA HIS A 109 -6.92 -1.46 0.96
C HIS A 109 -8.36 -1.84 0.61
N LEU A 110 -8.63 -2.09 -0.67
CA LEU A 110 -10.00 -2.32 -1.14
C LEU A 110 -10.56 -3.64 -0.61
N TYR A 111 -9.84 -4.75 -0.74
CA TYR A 111 -10.35 -6.04 -0.28
C TYR A 111 -10.25 -6.22 1.23
N ILE A 112 -9.10 -5.91 1.84
CA ILE A 112 -8.86 -6.31 3.24
C ILE A 112 -9.40 -5.26 4.21
N PHE A 113 -9.30 -3.97 3.87
CA PHE A 113 -9.71 -2.90 4.78
C PHE A 113 -11.15 -2.45 4.56
N VAL A 114 -11.55 -2.21 3.30
CA VAL A 114 -12.85 -1.56 3.02
C VAL A 114 -13.97 -2.57 2.77
N MET A 115 -13.73 -3.59 1.94
CA MET A 115 -14.78 -4.52 1.52
C MET A 115 -15.51 -5.23 2.67
N PRO A 116 -14.89 -5.59 3.81
CA PRO A 116 -15.62 -6.22 4.91
C PRO A 116 -16.77 -5.36 5.44
N ASP A 117 -16.62 -4.03 5.45
CA ASP A 117 -17.69 -3.14 5.88
C ASP A 117 -18.90 -3.18 4.92
N LEU A 118 -18.67 -3.35 3.62
CA LEU A 118 -19.74 -3.48 2.61
C LEU A 118 -20.60 -4.74 2.82
N TYR A 119 -19.99 -5.80 3.33
CA TYR A 119 -20.63 -7.09 3.59
C TYR A 119 -21.04 -7.27 5.06
N ASN A 120 -20.92 -6.23 5.88
CA ASN A 120 -21.19 -6.28 7.32
C ASN A 120 -20.41 -7.41 8.03
N LYS A 121 -19.12 -7.51 7.71
CA LYS A 121 -18.15 -8.47 8.27
C LYS A 121 -17.10 -7.74 9.09
N ASP A 122 -16.68 -8.34 10.20
CA ASP A 122 -15.66 -7.77 11.08
C ASP A 122 -14.31 -7.61 10.37
N ASN A 123 -13.94 -8.59 9.55
CA ASN A 123 -12.69 -8.62 8.81
C ASN A 123 -12.81 -9.48 7.54
N PHE A 124 -11.82 -9.34 6.66
CA PHE A 124 -11.76 -10.03 5.37
C PHE A 124 -11.81 -11.57 5.48
N LEU A 125 -11.20 -12.14 6.52
CA LEU A 125 -11.19 -13.60 6.73
C LEU A 125 -12.52 -14.15 7.26
N SER A 126 -13.50 -13.28 7.53
CA SER A 126 -14.85 -13.66 7.98
C SER A 126 -15.83 -13.83 6.80
N PHE A 127 -15.34 -13.75 5.57
CA PHE A 127 -16.10 -13.99 4.35
C PHE A 127 -16.52 -15.46 4.31
N ASP A 128 -17.77 -15.72 3.92
CA ASP A 128 -18.29 -17.08 3.85
C ASP A 128 -17.79 -17.79 2.60
N GLU A 129 -16.99 -18.83 2.76
CA GLU A 129 -16.46 -19.62 1.66
C GLU A 129 -17.54 -20.45 0.93
N ASN A 130 -18.74 -20.60 1.51
CA ASN A 130 -19.87 -21.26 0.84
C ASN A 130 -20.72 -20.29 0.01
N ASP A 131 -20.52 -18.98 0.17
CA ASP A 131 -21.14 -17.96 -0.67
C ASP A 131 -20.24 -17.67 -1.88
N GLU A 132 -20.78 -17.83 -3.09
CA GLU A 132 -19.98 -17.78 -4.32
C GLU A 132 -19.28 -16.42 -4.52
N GLU A 133 -19.97 -15.31 -4.23
CA GLU A 133 -19.40 -13.97 -4.39
C GLU A 133 -18.30 -13.70 -3.36
N GLN A 134 -18.55 -13.99 -2.07
CA GLN A 134 -17.56 -13.82 -1.01
C GLN A 134 -16.34 -14.74 -1.20
N HIS A 135 -16.57 -16.00 -1.59
CA HIS A 135 -15.50 -16.93 -1.91
C HIS A 135 -14.63 -16.38 -3.05
N GLN A 136 -15.25 -15.85 -4.11
CA GLN A 136 -14.52 -15.24 -5.22
C GLN A 136 -13.68 -14.02 -4.78
N HIS A 137 -14.20 -13.18 -3.89
CA HIS A 137 -13.45 -12.03 -3.36
C HIS A 137 -12.19 -12.42 -2.58
N LEU A 138 -12.24 -13.53 -1.83
CA LEU A 138 -11.07 -14.09 -1.16
C LEU A 138 -9.96 -14.42 -2.16
N HIS A 139 -10.31 -15.15 -3.22
CA HIS A 139 -9.39 -15.52 -4.29
C HIS A 139 -8.83 -14.31 -5.04
N ASP A 140 -9.71 -13.40 -5.46
CA ASP A 140 -9.37 -12.21 -6.23
C ASP A 140 -8.34 -11.32 -5.52
N CYS A 141 -8.52 -11.12 -4.21
CA CYS A 141 -7.59 -10.36 -3.38
C CYS A 141 -6.17 -10.95 -3.47
N PHE A 142 -6.03 -12.26 -3.25
CA PHE A 142 -4.72 -12.90 -3.25
C PHE A 142 -4.10 -12.98 -4.65
N GLU A 143 -4.90 -13.16 -5.70
CA GLU A 143 -4.44 -13.15 -7.09
C GLU A 143 -3.84 -11.79 -7.49
N ILE A 144 -4.57 -10.70 -7.24
CA ILE A 144 -4.09 -9.34 -7.55
C ILE A 144 -2.84 -9.01 -6.72
N LYS A 145 -2.85 -9.34 -5.42
CA LYS A 145 -1.68 -9.13 -4.55
C LYS A 145 -0.48 -9.95 -5.01
N ALA A 146 -0.68 -11.20 -5.42
CA ALA A 146 0.40 -12.05 -5.92
C ALA A 146 1.01 -11.49 -7.22
N ALA A 147 0.18 -11.03 -8.16
CA ALA A 147 0.65 -10.40 -9.39
C ALA A 147 1.46 -9.11 -9.12
N GLY A 148 0.93 -8.22 -8.28
CA GLY A 148 1.63 -6.99 -7.88
C GLY A 148 2.94 -7.26 -7.11
N ASN A 149 2.92 -8.25 -6.21
CA ASN A 149 4.12 -8.68 -5.48
C ASN A 149 5.19 -9.25 -6.42
N TYR A 150 4.79 -10.08 -7.39
CA TYR A 150 5.73 -10.67 -8.35
C TYR A 150 6.43 -9.58 -9.18
N LEU A 151 5.66 -8.62 -9.71
CA LEU A 151 6.22 -7.48 -10.43
C LEU A 151 7.22 -6.70 -9.55
N ALA A 152 6.85 -6.41 -8.30
CA ALA A 152 7.74 -5.70 -7.38
C ALA A 152 8.99 -6.52 -7.01
N GLN A 153 8.90 -7.84 -6.91
CA GLN A 153 10.03 -8.71 -6.62
C GLN A 153 11.06 -8.74 -7.76
N ILE A 154 10.62 -8.90 -9.01
CA ILE A 154 11.55 -8.99 -10.15
C ILE A 154 12.19 -7.62 -10.47
N VAL A 155 11.43 -6.51 -10.31
CA VAL A 155 11.93 -5.16 -10.62
C VAL A 155 12.69 -4.54 -9.44
N ALA A 156 12.15 -4.68 -8.23
CA ALA A 156 12.64 -3.96 -7.06
C ALA A 156 13.36 -4.86 -6.04
N GLY A 157 13.43 -6.18 -6.30
CA GLY A 157 14.09 -7.20 -5.48
C GLY A 157 13.24 -7.72 -4.33
N ARG A 158 12.38 -6.87 -3.77
CA ARG A 158 11.41 -7.23 -2.73
C ARG A 158 10.13 -6.42 -2.92
N SER A 159 9.00 -7.04 -2.61
CA SER A 159 7.72 -6.34 -2.64
C SER A 159 7.66 -5.26 -1.57
N VAL A 160 8.01 -5.60 -0.32
CA VAL A 160 8.21 -4.64 0.77
C VAL A 160 9.69 -4.37 0.92
N HIS A 161 10.05 -3.11 1.15
CA HIS A 161 11.42 -2.69 1.44
C HIS A 161 12.40 -3.08 0.31
N ALA A 162 12.09 -2.64 -0.91
CA ALA A 162 12.88 -2.89 -2.11
C ALA A 162 14.39 -2.68 -1.93
N THR A 163 15.18 -3.49 -2.64
CA THR A 163 16.64 -3.58 -2.49
C THR A 163 17.43 -3.25 -3.76
N PHE A 164 16.78 -3.32 -4.93
CA PHE A 164 17.44 -3.05 -6.22
C PHE A 164 17.52 -1.57 -6.60
N PRO A 165 16.51 -0.72 -6.33
CA PRO A 165 16.60 0.70 -6.67
C PRO A 165 17.76 1.39 -5.92
N THR A 166 18.52 2.21 -6.64
CA THR A 166 19.63 3.00 -6.11
C THR A 166 19.68 4.37 -6.79
N LEU A 167 20.55 5.25 -6.32
CA LEU A 167 20.82 6.52 -6.99
C LEU A 167 21.34 6.26 -8.41
N GLY A 168 20.70 6.87 -9.39
CA GLY A 168 21.01 6.79 -10.81
C GLY A 168 20.52 5.55 -11.53
N GLY A 169 19.90 4.58 -10.86
CA GLY A 169 19.50 3.34 -11.53
C GLY A 169 19.04 2.21 -10.63
N PHE A 170 19.31 0.99 -11.06
CA PHE A 170 18.98 -0.26 -10.38
C PHE A 170 20.20 -1.17 -10.37
N ASN A 171 20.42 -1.87 -9.25
CA ASN A 171 21.53 -2.82 -9.09
C ASN A 171 21.28 -4.15 -9.82
N HIS A 172 20.05 -4.39 -10.27
CA HIS A 172 19.65 -5.60 -10.98
C HIS A 172 18.56 -5.25 -11.98
N LEU A 173 18.56 -5.93 -13.12
CA LEU A 173 17.56 -5.79 -14.17
C LEU A 173 16.84 -7.13 -14.34
N PRO A 174 15.50 -7.14 -14.46
CA PRO A 174 14.76 -8.38 -14.66
C PRO A 174 15.11 -9.02 -16.01
N SER A 175 15.09 -10.35 -16.06
CA SER A 175 15.26 -11.11 -17.29
C SER A 175 14.02 -10.97 -18.19
N LYS A 176 14.18 -11.31 -19.47
CA LYS A 176 13.06 -11.32 -20.41
C LYS A 176 11.96 -12.30 -19.98
N GLU A 177 12.36 -13.47 -19.50
CA GLU A 177 11.45 -14.53 -19.04
C GLU A 177 10.67 -14.09 -17.80
N GLU A 178 11.31 -13.38 -16.87
CA GLU A 178 10.64 -12.80 -15.69
C GLU A 178 9.62 -11.74 -16.09
N ILE A 179 9.95 -10.87 -17.05
CA ILE A 179 9.02 -9.87 -17.59
C ILE A 179 7.82 -10.55 -18.25
N GLU A 180 8.06 -11.56 -19.09
CA GLU A 180 6.99 -12.32 -19.76
C GLU A 180 6.07 -13.02 -18.75
N GLU A 181 6.62 -13.57 -17.67
CA GLU A 181 5.81 -14.14 -16.58
C GLU A 181 5.02 -13.08 -15.82
N ALA A 182 5.60 -11.89 -15.58
CA ALA A 182 4.87 -10.79 -14.93
C ALA A 182 3.68 -10.35 -15.78
N VAL A 183 3.86 -10.23 -17.10
CA VAL A 183 2.75 -9.93 -18.03
C VAL A 183 1.65 -10.98 -17.92
N ARG A 184 1.99 -12.28 -18.01
CA ARG A 184 1.01 -13.37 -17.86
C ARG A 184 0.22 -13.28 -16.55
N LYS A 185 0.90 -13.04 -15.42
CA LYS A 185 0.26 -12.91 -14.10
C LYS A 185 -0.64 -11.69 -14.01
N LEU A 186 -0.21 -10.55 -14.56
CA LEU A 186 -1.00 -9.31 -14.56
C LEU A 186 -2.25 -9.44 -15.43
N GLU A 187 -2.14 -10.06 -16.61
CA GLU A 187 -3.27 -10.36 -17.48
C GLU A 187 -4.26 -11.33 -16.81
N ALA A 188 -3.75 -12.37 -16.15
CA ALA A 188 -4.57 -13.34 -15.43
C ALA A 188 -5.30 -12.70 -14.23
N ALA A 189 -4.70 -11.73 -13.54
CA ALA A 189 -5.33 -11.01 -12.42
C ALA A 189 -6.30 -9.90 -12.86
N ARG A 190 -6.32 -9.54 -14.14
CA ARG A 190 -7.16 -8.44 -14.65
C ARG A 190 -8.66 -8.66 -14.42
N PRO A 191 -9.25 -9.86 -14.65
CA PRO A 191 -10.66 -10.11 -14.35
C PRO A 191 -11.01 -9.87 -12.87
N ALA A 192 -10.13 -10.28 -11.95
CA ALA A 192 -10.30 -10.04 -10.51
C ALA A 192 -10.31 -8.53 -10.18
N ALA A 193 -9.44 -7.74 -10.83
CA ALA A 193 -9.44 -6.30 -10.67
C ALA A 193 -10.74 -5.65 -11.18
N LEU A 194 -11.27 -6.14 -12.31
CA LEU A 194 -12.55 -5.65 -12.86
C LEU A 194 -13.75 -6.01 -11.97
N ARG A 195 -13.77 -7.22 -11.36
CA ARG A 195 -14.78 -7.60 -10.38
C ARG A 195 -14.73 -6.74 -9.11
N CYS A 196 -13.53 -6.39 -8.66
CA CYS A 196 -13.36 -5.43 -7.56
C CYS A 196 -14.07 -4.11 -7.88
N ILE A 197 -13.77 -3.52 -9.04
CA ILE A 197 -14.38 -2.26 -9.48
C ILE A 197 -15.91 -2.39 -9.54
N ALA A 198 -16.42 -3.43 -10.19
CA ALA A 198 -17.87 -3.66 -10.30
C ALA A 198 -18.56 -3.84 -8.93
N THR A 199 -17.84 -4.30 -7.91
CA THR A 199 -18.37 -4.40 -6.54
C THR A 199 -18.52 -3.03 -5.90
N PHE A 200 -17.48 -2.20 -5.99
CA PHE A 200 -17.52 -0.84 -5.45
C PHE A 200 -18.44 0.11 -6.23
N GLU A 201 -18.68 -0.12 -7.52
CA GLU A 201 -19.64 0.65 -8.32
C GLU A 201 -21.10 0.42 -7.91
N ARG A 202 -21.40 -0.70 -7.22
CA ARG A 202 -22.75 -1.05 -6.76
C ARG A 202 -23.09 -0.46 -5.38
N CYS A 203 -22.12 0.12 -4.68
CA CYS A 203 -22.25 0.66 -3.33
C CYS A 203 -22.61 2.15 -3.33
#